data_AF-A0A8J4UG43-F1
#
_entry.id   AF-A0A8J4UG43-F1
#
_cell.length_a   1.000
_cell.length_b   1.000
_cell.length_c   1.000
_cell.angle_alpha   90.00
_cell.angle_beta   90.00
_cell.angle_gamma   90.00
#
_symmetry.space_group_name_H-M   'P 1'
#
loop_
_entity.id
_entity.type
_entity.pdbx_description
1 polymer ?
#
loop_
_entity_poly.entity_id
_entity_poly.type
_entity_poly.pdbx_seq_one_letter_code
_entity_poly.pdbx_strand_id
1 'polypeptide(L)'
;MVDNTAFWEERCRREGYKPLNNHRVPRDWQAFYVLCKKRRNLLKNPNADNRFSGWNILENGGDKWGIGDLQKPHPDKTVTKYFVTSYWPCIKAQLISLEKQGYSSAFMDEIQPDIVITDWYAPRRDCGSEYEICVELLNHKKKIIHVFQPEKVTFPQWNDQEWKK
;
A
#
# COMPACT_ATOMS: atom_id res chain seq x y z
N MET A 1 19.48 37.24 1.76
CA MET A 1 18.44 36.44 1.11
C MET A 1 18.75 35.00 1.47
N VAL A 2 18.01 34.39 2.41
CA VAL A 2 18.28 33.01 2.84
C VAL A 2 17.91 32.11 1.68
N ASP A 3 18.84 31.28 1.21
CA ASP A 3 18.56 30.28 0.20
C ASP A 3 17.46 29.35 0.74
N ASN A 4 16.29 29.39 0.10
CA ASN A 4 15.11 28.59 0.46
C ASN A 4 15.50 27.10 0.56
N THR A 5 16.42 26.66 -0.31
CA THR A 5 16.97 25.31 -0.36
C THR A 5 17.71 24.95 0.92
N ALA A 6 18.67 25.79 1.33
CA ALA A 6 19.48 25.56 2.52
C ALA A 6 18.64 25.58 3.81
N PHE A 7 17.58 26.38 3.84
CA PHE A 7 16.63 26.38 4.95
C PHE A 7 15.90 25.04 5.10
N TRP A 8 15.36 24.49 4.00
CA TRP A 8 14.63 23.21 4.05
C TRP A 8 15.55 22.01 4.26
N GLU A 9 16.76 22.04 3.71
CA GLU A 9 17.77 21.03 3.96
C GLU A 9 18.15 20.97 5.45
N GLU A 10 18.47 22.13 6.05
CA GLU A 10 18.81 22.21 7.47
C GLU A 10 17.63 21.76 8.35
N ARG A 11 16.41 22.10 7.97
CA ARG A 11 15.21 21.64 8.67
C ARG A 11 15.05 20.12 8.58
N CYS A 12 15.22 19.52 7.39
CA CYS A 12 15.19 18.07 7.22
C CYS A 12 16.22 17.39 8.13
N ARG A 13 17.45 17.93 8.16
CA ARG A 13 18.53 17.42 9.01
C ARG A 13 18.18 17.46 10.50
N ARG A 14 17.64 18.57 10.99
CA ARG A 14 17.22 18.74 12.40
C ARG A 14 16.09 17.80 12.80
N GLU A 15 15.14 17.57 11.89
CA GLU A 15 14.01 16.65 12.13
C GLU A 15 14.36 15.18 11.80
N GLY A 16 15.60 14.89 11.39
CA GLY A 16 16.09 13.53 11.16
C GLY A 16 15.69 12.91 9.81
N TYR A 17 15.11 13.70 8.90
CA TYR A 17 14.77 13.22 7.56
C TYR A 17 16.01 13.12 6.69
N LYS A 18 16.26 11.92 6.16
CA LYS A 18 17.39 11.63 5.26
C LYS A 18 16.87 11.08 3.94
N PRO A 19 17.47 11.44 2.80
CA PRO A 19 17.15 10.82 1.52
C PRO A 19 17.31 9.30 1.63
N LEU A 20 16.40 8.55 1.00
CA LEU A 20 16.46 7.08 0.97
C LEU A 20 17.74 6.55 0.29
N ASN A 21 18.36 7.36 -0.56
CA ASN A 21 19.59 7.05 -1.24
C ASN A 21 20.56 8.23 -1.11
N ASN A 22 21.70 8.03 -0.44
CA ASN A 22 22.71 9.07 -0.21
C ASN A 22 23.27 9.68 -1.51
N HIS A 23 23.08 9.01 -2.64
CA HIS A 23 23.51 9.50 -3.96
C HIS A 23 22.46 10.33 -4.71
N ARG A 24 21.24 10.47 -4.17
CA ARG A 24 20.17 11.28 -4.78
C ARG A 24 19.82 12.45 -3.85
N VAL A 25 20.53 13.55 -4.02
CA VAL A 25 20.16 14.83 -3.40
C VAL A 25 18.78 15.24 -3.93
N PRO A 26 17.80 15.55 -3.05
CA PRO A 26 16.50 16.05 -3.50
C PRO A 26 16.66 17.29 -4.36
N ARG A 27 15.99 17.32 -5.52
CA ARG A 27 15.95 18.52 -6.38
C ARG A 27 15.14 19.66 -5.74
N ASP A 28 14.16 19.30 -4.93
CA ASP A 28 13.34 20.22 -4.14
C ASP A 28 13.27 19.72 -2.69
N TRP A 29 14.00 20.41 -1.80
CA TRP A 29 14.04 20.10 -0.38
C TRP A 29 12.73 20.41 0.36
N GLN A 30 11.94 21.36 -0.14
CA GLN A 30 10.64 21.68 0.43
C GLN A 30 9.65 20.54 0.15
N ALA A 31 9.57 20.10 -1.11
CA ALA A 31 8.74 18.96 -1.49
C ALA A 31 9.18 17.69 -0.76
N PHE A 32 10.50 17.43 -0.67
CA PHE A 32 11.04 16.31 0.09
C PHE A 32 10.63 16.33 1.56
N TYR A 33 10.77 17.48 2.24
CA TYR A 33 10.35 17.65 3.62
C TYR A 33 8.85 17.32 3.80
N VAL A 34 7.99 17.84 2.91
CA VAL A 34 6.54 17.60 2.96
C VAL A 34 6.22 16.11 2.76
N LEU A 35 6.88 15.44 1.80
CA LEU A 35 6.70 14.00 1.55
C LEU A 35 7.13 13.18 2.76
N CYS A 36 8.31 13.46 3.33
CA CYS A 36 8.81 12.78 4.52
C CYS A 36 7.86 12.94 5.71
N LYS A 37 7.41 14.18 5.97
CA LYS A 37 6.51 14.49 7.08
C LYS A 37 5.14 13.84 6.95
N LYS A 38 4.64 13.65 5.73
CA LYS A 38 3.33 13.03 5.47
C LYS A 38 3.40 11.51 5.25
N ARG A 39 4.60 10.94 5.13
CA ARG A 39 4.83 9.52 4.81
C ARG A 39 4.22 8.60 5.86
N ARG A 40 3.23 7.82 5.44
CA ARG A 40 2.56 6.78 6.23
C ARG A 40 1.80 5.83 5.31
N ASN A 41 1.36 4.69 5.81
CA ASN A 41 0.41 3.85 5.08
C ASN A 41 -0.94 4.59 4.98
N LEU A 42 -1.46 4.73 3.75
CA LEU A 42 -2.74 5.40 3.48
C LEU A 42 -3.93 4.42 3.48
N LEU A 43 -3.67 3.11 3.45
CA LEU A 43 -4.69 2.09 3.61
C LEU A 43 -5.14 2.01 5.07
N LYS A 44 -6.45 1.99 5.26
CA LYS A 44 -7.09 1.70 6.54
C LYS A 44 -7.09 0.19 6.77
N ASN A 45 -6.80 -0.21 8.00
CA ASN A 45 -6.92 -1.59 8.47
C ASN A 45 -6.24 -2.61 7.53
N PRO A 46 -4.93 -2.45 7.25
CA PRO A 46 -4.19 -3.36 6.36
C PRO A 46 -4.04 -4.77 6.93
N ASN A 47 -4.00 -4.91 8.26
CA ASN A 47 -3.69 -6.17 8.95
C ASN A 47 -4.92 -6.89 9.52
N ALA A 48 -6.14 -6.53 9.08
CA ALA A 48 -7.40 -7.10 9.57
C ALA A 48 -7.66 -6.96 11.09
N ASP A 49 -6.94 -6.08 11.80
CA ASP A 49 -7.11 -5.83 13.23
C ASP A 49 -8.53 -5.41 13.60
N ASN A 50 -9.18 -4.65 12.72
CA ASN A 50 -10.56 -4.20 12.86
C ASN A 50 -11.50 -4.86 11.84
N ARG A 51 -11.39 -6.19 11.72
CA ARG A 51 -12.16 -7.00 10.77
C ARG A 51 -12.07 -6.45 9.34
N PHE A 52 -13.20 -6.14 8.70
CA PHE A 52 -13.28 -5.58 7.35
C PHE A 52 -13.45 -4.05 7.33
N SER A 53 -13.31 -3.37 8.48
CA SER A 53 -13.49 -1.93 8.56
C SER A 53 -12.57 -1.20 7.58
N GLY A 54 -13.13 -0.28 6.80
CA GLY A 54 -12.40 0.48 5.77
C GLY A 54 -12.26 -0.23 4.41
N TRP A 55 -12.64 -1.50 4.29
CA TRP A 55 -12.63 -2.24 3.03
C TRP A 55 -14.05 -2.35 2.45
N ASN A 56 -14.18 -2.14 1.14
CA ASN A 56 -15.38 -2.43 0.38
C ASN A 56 -15.28 -3.85 -0.17
N ILE A 57 -16.18 -4.74 0.22
CA ILE A 57 -16.20 -6.11 -0.29
C ILE A 57 -16.98 -6.11 -1.61
N LEU A 58 -16.27 -6.29 -2.71
CA LEU A 58 -16.83 -6.31 -4.06
C LEU A 58 -17.38 -7.70 -4.42
N GLU A 59 -16.63 -8.73 -4.04
CA GLU A 59 -17.02 -10.13 -4.21
C GLU A 59 -16.75 -10.90 -2.92
N ASN A 60 -17.66 -11.81 -2.60
CA ASN A 60 -17.68 -12.51 -1.32
C ASN A 60 -18.15 -13.95 -1.48
N GLY A 61 -17.52 -14.68 -2.41
CA GLY A 61 -17.93 -16.02 -2.78
C GLY A 61 -17.70 -17.08 -1.69
N GLY A 62 -18.35 -18.23 -1.85
CA GLY A 62 -18.21 -19.39 -0.97
C GLY A 62 -18.62 -19.07 0.47
N ASP A 63 -17.78 -19.47 1.42
CA ASP A 63 -17.94 -19.17 2.86
C ASP A 63 -17.54 -17.73 3.21
N LYS A 64 -17.37 -16.87 2.20
CA LYS A 64 -17.05 -15.44 2.31
C LYS A 64 -15.61 -15.18 2.77
N TRP A 65 -15.23 -13.91 2.75
CA TRP A 65 -14.02 -13.44 3.39
C TRP A 65 -14.03 -13.75 4.88
N GLY A 66 -12.96 -14.37 5.35
CA GLY A 66 -12.66 -14.60 6.75
C GLY A 66 -11.48 -13.75 7.24
N ILE A 67 -11.20 -13.88 8.53
CA ILE A 67 -10.00 -13.34 9.17
C ILE A 67 -9.27 -14.54 9.78
N GLY A 68 -8.01 -14.71 9.42
CA GLY A 68 -7.15 -15.76 9.95
C GLY A 68 -6.12 -15.21 10.93
N ASP A 69 -5.75 -16.03 11.91
CA ASP A 69 -4.58 -15.82 12.75
C ASP A 69 -3.34 -16.45 12.11
N LEU A 70 -2.16 -15.89 12.38
CA LEU A 70 -0.90 -16.38 11.84
C LEU A 70 -0.58 -17.80 12.35
N GLN A 71 -0.56 -18.77 11.43
CA GLN A 71 -0.02 -20.10 11.69
C GLN A 71 1.50 -20.16 11.47
N LYS A 72 1.99 -19.37 10.52
CA LYS A 72 3.42 -19.15 10.27
C LYS A 72 3.79 -17.69 10.54
N PRO A 73 4.98 -17.42 11.09
CA PRO A 73 5.43 -16.04 11.30
C PRO A 73 5.41 -15.24 10.00
N HIS A 74 4.80 -14.05 10.07
CA HIS A 74 4.87 -13.09 8.98
C HIS A 74 6.25 -12.39 9.01
N PRO A 75 6.88 -12.08 7.85
CA PRO A 75 8.17 -11.39 7.83
C PRO A 75 8.16 -10.03 8.54
N ASP A 76 7.04 -9.32 8.47
CA ASP A 76 6.73 -8.18 9.34
C ASP A 76 6.11 -8.67 10.66
N LYS A 77 6.86 -8.51 11.76
CA LYS A 77 6.48 -8.95 13.12
C LYS A 77 5.31 -8.16 13.72
N THR A 78 4.92 -7.04 13.12
CA THR A 78 3.77 -6.24 13.58
C THR A 78 2.44 -6.81 13.09
N VAL A 79 2.47 -7.70 12.10
CA VAL A 79 1.29 -8.37 11.56
C VAL A 79 0.94 -9.54 12.48
N THR A 80 -0.33 -9.64 12.88
CA THR A 80 -0.83 -10.74 13.72
C THR A 80 -2.02 -11.47 13.11
N LYS A 81 -2.69 -10.86 12.13
CA LYS A 81 -3.88 -11.36 11.44
C LYS A 81 -3.79 -11.09 9.95
N TYR A 82 -4.60 -11.80 9.17
CA TYR A 82 -4.73 -11.60 7.73
C TYR A 82 -6.17 -11.86 7.25
N PHE A 83 -6.47 -11.40 6.04
CA PHE A 83 -7.72 -11.70 5.35
C PHE A 83 -7.59 -13.03 4.60
N VAL A 84 -8.59 -13.91 4.72
CA VAL A 84 -8.60 -15.20 4.02
C VAL A 84 -9.80 -15.29 3.07
N THR A 85 -9.54 -15.72 1.84
CA THR A 85 -10.57 -15.94 0.81
C THR A 85 -11.21 -17.32 0.96
N SER A 86 -12.33 -17.53 0.27
CA SER A 86 -12.99 -18.84 0.20
C SER A 86 -12.66 -19.57 -1.12
N TYR A 87 -13.39 -20.67 -1.41
CA TYR A 87 -13.25 -21.49 -2.62
C TYR A 87 -13.84 -20.83 -3.88
N TRP A 88 -14.51 -19.69 -3.74
CA TRP A 88 -14.95 -18.84 -4.85
C TRP A 88 -14.32 -17.44 -4.74
N PRO A 89 -14.27 -16.68 -5.85
CA PRO A 89 -13.71 -15.33 -5.88
C PRO A 89 -14.16 -14.45 -4.71
N CYS A 90 -13.17 -13.81 -4.11
CA CYS A 90 -13.31 -12.93 -2.97
C CYS A 90 -12.47 -11.70 -3.26
N ILE A 91 -13.12 -10.55 -3.45
CA ILE A 91 -12.47 -9.31 -3.87
C ILE A 91 -12.83 -8.21 -2.87
N LYS A 92 -11.83 -7.48 -2.40
CA LYS A 92 -11.98 -6.31 -1.53
C LYS A 92 -11.21 -5.13 -2.11
N ALA A 93 -11.75 -3.93 -1.96
CA ALA A 93 -11.16 -2.71 -2.50
C ALA A 93 -11.18 -1.56 -1.47
N GLN A 94 -10.27 -0.60 -1.63
CA GLN A 94 -10.27 0.62 -0.84
C GLN A 94 -9.92 1.82 -1.73
N LEU A 95 -10.82 2.81 -1.79
CA LEU A 95 -10.60 4.05 -2.52
C LEU A 95 -9.90 5.08 -1.61
N ILE A 96 -8.70 5.50 -1.99
CA ILE A 96 -7.91 6.49 -1.25
C ILE A 96 -8.08 7.87 -1.92
N SER A 97 -8.61 8.84 -1.18
CA SER A 97 -8.60 10.24 -1.60
C SER A 97 -7.29 10.90 -1.14
N LEU A 98 -6.36 11.12 -2.08
CA LEU A 98 -5.06 11.74 -1.80
C LEU A 98 -5.21 13.14 -1.18
N GLU A 99 -6.18 13.93 -1.66
CA GLU A 99 -6.51 15.24 -1.10
C GLU A 99 -6.90 15.17 0.37
N LYS A 100 -7.81 14.25 0.74
CA LYS A 100 -8.19 14.03 2.16
C LYS A 100 -7.04 13.48 3.00
N GLN A 101 -6.03 12.88 2.37
CA GLN A 101 -4.79 12.46 3.05
C GLN A 101 -3.75 13.58 3.16
N GLY A 102 -4.05 14.77 2.64
CA GLY A 102 -3.23 15.97 2.72
C GLY A 102 -2.33 16.21 1.51
N TYR A 103 -2.52 15.48 0.40
CA TYR A 103 -1.81 15.72 -0.85
C TYR A 103 -2.71 16.53 -1.79
N SER A 104 -2.49 17.85 -1.86
CA SER A 104 -3.31 18.73 -2.69
C SER A 104 -3.17 18.40 -4.18
N SER A 105 -4.17 18.77 -4.99
CA SER A 105 -4.12 18.62 -6.45
C SER A 105 -2.87 19.27 -7.04
N ALA A 106 -2.62 20.55 -6.73
CA ALA A 106 -1.45 21.27 -7.22
C ALA A 106 -0.12 20.54 -6.89
N PHE A 107 0.00 20.01 -5.66
CA PHE A 107 1.18 19.26 -5.25
C PHE A 107 1.32 17.95 -6.04
N MET A 108 0.24 17.21 -6.24
CA MET A 108 0.26 15.96 -7.00
C MET A 108 0.53 16.20 -8.50
N ASP A 109 0.02 17.29 -9.07
CA ASP A 109 0.19 17.64 -10.49
C ASP A 109 1.61 18.14 -10.79
N GLU A 110 2.20 18.92 -9.88
CA GLU A 110 3.54 19.51 -10.05
C GLU A 110 4.66 18.54 -9.64
N ILE A 111 4.56 17.93 -8.46
CA ILE A 111 5.64 17.11 -7.89
C ILE A 111 5.57 15.66 -8.38
N GLN A 112 4.36 15.15 -8.67
CA GLN A 112 4.11 13.77 -9.10
C GLN A 112 4.96 12.74 -8.34
N PRO A 113 4.86 12.71 -6.99
CA PRO A 113 5.72 11.85 -6.18
C PRO A 113 5.44 10.38 -6.46
N ASP A 114 6.46 9.54 -6.24
CA ASP A 114 6.30 8.09 -6.35
C ASP A 114 5.19 7.58 -5.42
N ILE A 115 4.21 6.89 -6.00
CA ILE A 115 3.19 6.17 -5.25
C ILE A 115 3.66 4.72 -5.12
N VAL A 116 4.04 4.33 -3.90
CA VAL A 116 4.55 2.99 -3.61
C VAL A 116 3.42 2.14 -3.04
N ILE A 117 3.13 1.03 -3.73
CA ILE A 117 2.20 0.00 -3.25
C ILE A 117 3.00 -1.23 -2.83
N THR A 118 2.51 -1.91 -1.81
CA THR A 118 3.04 -3.18 -1.31
C THR A 118 1.86 -3.96 -0.77
N ASP A 119 1.82 -5.25 -1.07
CA ASP A 119 0.86 -6.18 -0.48
C ASP A 119 1.60 -7.45 -0.05
N TRP A 120 1.03 -8.21 0.88
CA TRP A 120 1.56 -9.50 1.30
C TRP A 120 0.49 -10.57 1.10
N TYR A 121 0.87 -11.68 0.49
CA TYR A 121 -0.04 -12.78 0.20
C TYR A 121 0.65 -14.13 0.41
N ALA A 122 -0.13 -15.10 0.87
CA ALA A 122 0.31 -16.49 1.03
C ALA A 122 -0.87 -17.42 0.70
N PRO A 123 -0.61 -18.55 0.02
CA PRO A 123 -1.63 -19.57 -0.19
C PRO A 123 -1.90 -20.37 1.09
N ARG A 124 -3.06 -21.04 1.13
CA ARG A 124 -3.30 -22.14 2.08
C ARG A 124 -2.66 -23.42 1.57
N ARG A 125 -2.21 -24.30 2.48
CA ARG A 125 -1.58 -25.57 2.09
C ARG A 125 -2.55 -26.58 1.49
N ASP A 126 -3.79 -26.59 1.96
CA ASP A 126 -4.74 -27.66 1.69
C ASP A 126 -5.57 -27.46 0.41
N CYS A 127 -5.42 -26.34 -0.29
CA CYS A 127 -6.05 -26.08 -1.59
C CYS A 127 -5.12 -25.31 -2.53
N GLY A 128 -5.38 -25.42 -3.84
CA GLY A 128 -4.83 -24.50 -4.82
C GLY A 128 -5.56 -23.15 -4.77
N SER A 129 -4.86 -22.07 -5.13
CA SER A 129 -5.43 -20.73 -5.09
C SER A 129 -4.78 -19.81 -6.13
N GLU A 130 -5.46 -18.72 -6.47
CA GLU A 130 -4.92 -17.64 -7.29
C GLU A 130 -4.96 -16.33 -6.52
N TYR A 131 -3.87 -15.58 -6.61
CA TYR A 131 -3.79 -14.22 -6.08
C TYR A 131 -3.81 -13.21 -7.23
N GLU A 132 -4.61 -12.15 -7.07
CA GLU A 132 -4.75 -11.06 -8.01
C GLU A 132 -4.76 -9.72 -7.27
N ILE A 133 -4.09 -8.72 -7.83
CA ILE A 133 -4.12 -7.33 -7.37
C ILE A 133 -4.28 -6.40 -8.56
N CYS A 134 -5.13 -5.38 -8.41
CA CYS A 134 -5.27 -4.29 -9.35
C CYS A 134 -5.23 -2.97 -8.59
N VAL A 135 -4.40 -2.03 -9.05
CA VAL A 135 -4.28 -0.70 -8.49
C VAL A 135 -4.48 0.33 -9.59
N GLU A 136 -5.42 1.25 -9.36
CA GLU A 136 -5.79 2.27 -10.33
C GLU A 136 -5.49 3.66 -9.75
N LEU A 137 -4.73 4.46 -10.50
CA LEU A 137 -4.61 5.89 -10.25
C LEU A 137 -5.73 6.61 -10.97
N LEU A 138 -6.56 7.33 -10.22
CA LEU A 138 -7.74 8.00 -10.74
C LEU A 138 -7.58 9.52 -10.75
N ASN A 139 -8.13 10.18 -11.77
CA ASN A 139 -8.25 11.64 -11.79
C ASN A 139 -9.44 12.15 -10.95
N HIS A 140 -9.63 13.47 -10.89
CA HIS A 140 -10.74 14.10 -10.15
C HIS A 140 -12.14 13.68 -10.61
N LYS A 141 -12.29 13.20 -11.86
CA LYS A 141 -13.55 12.64 -12.39
C LYS A 141 -13.68 11.13 -12.16
N LYS A 142 -12.79 10.54 -11.35
CA LYS A 142 -12.66 9.08 -11.13
C LYS A 142 -12.40 8.29 -12.41
N LYS A 143 -11.81 8.92 -13.43
CA LYS A 143 -11.32 8.19 -14.61
C LYS A 143 -9.92 7.69 -14.36
N ILE A 144 -9.65 6.48 -14.81
CA ILE A 144 -8.34 5.83 -14.71
C ILE A 144 -7.32 6.63 -15.53
N ILE A 145 -6.20 6.97 -14.91
CA ILE A 145 -5.01 7.55 -15.53
C ILE A 145 -3.95 6.46 -15.74
N HIS A 146 -3.79 5.57 -14.76
CA HIS A 146 -2.81 4.48 -14.80
C HIS A 146 -3.38 3.25 -14.09
N VAL A 147 -3.09 2.06 -14.63
CA VAL A 147 -3.36 0.76 -14.00
C VAL A 147 -2.06 0.03 -13.72
N PHE A 148 -1.94 -0.56 -12.54
CA PHE A 148 -0.96 -1.58 -12.21
C PHE A 148 -1.71 -2.88 -11.90
N GLN A 149 -1.56 -3.88 -12.76
CA GLN A 149 -2.18 -5.19 -12.61
C GLN A 149 -1.18 -6.24 -13.11
N PRO A 150 -0.37 -6.82 -12.22
CA PRO A 150 0.54 -7.91 -12.59
C PRO A 150 -0.24 -9.18 -12.95
N GLU A 151 0.45 -10.13 -13.58
CA GLU A 151 -0.14 -11.45 -13.83
C GLU A 151 -0.57 -12.13 -12.53
N LYS A 152 -1.65 -12.90 -12.62
CA LYS A 152 -2.16 -13.69 -11.49
C LYS A 152 -1.10 -14.67 -11.02
N VAL A 153 -0.99 -14.82 -9.71
CA VAL A 153 -0.06 -15.77 -9.12
C VAL A 153 -0.83 -17.00 -8.69
N THR A 154 -0.60 -18.11 -9.38
CA THR A 154 -1.22 -19.41 -9.07
C THR A 154 -0.35 -20.19 -8.08
N PHE A 155 -1.02 -20.82 -7.13
CA PHE A 155 -0.40 -21.69 -6.13
C PHE A 155 -1.02 -23.08 -6.20
N PRO A 156 -0.22 -24.15 -6.26
CA PRO A 156 -0.73 -25.51 -6.23
C PRO A 156 -1.22 -25.86 -4.82
N GLN A 157 -2.07 -26.87 -4.75
CA GLN A 157 -2.34 -27.58 -3.50
C GLN A 157 -1.03 -28.20 -2.96
N TRP A 158 -0.91 -28.31 -1.64
CA TRP A 158 0.26 -28.81 -0.91
C TRP A 158 1.52 -27.94 -1.09
N ASN A 159 1.35 -26.63 -0.94
CA ASN A 159 2.44 -25.65 -0.95
C ASN A 159 3.02 -25.38 0.46
N ASP A 160 4.10 -24.58 0.48
CA ASP A 160 4.82 -24.22 1.70
C ASP A 160 4.19 -23.07 2.50
N GLN A 161 3.06 -22.48 2.05
CA GLN A 161 2.40 -21.35 2.73
C GLN A 161 3.36 -20.18 3.01
N GLU A 162 4.27 -19.92 2.07
CA GLU A 162 5.23 -18.83 2.21
C GLU A 162 4.61 -17.48 1.87
N TRP A 163 4.89 -16.49 2.71
CA TRP A 163 4.54 -15.10 2.47
C TRP A 163 5.37 -14.52 1.33
N LYS A 164 4.69 -14.00 0.31
CA LYS A 164 5.26 -13.25 -0.81
C LYS A 164 4.86 -11.79 -0.73
N LYS A 165 5.72 -10.91 -1.27
CA LYS A 165 5.59 -9.45 -1.26
C LYS A 165 5.68 -8.90 -2.68
#